data_AF-G3JRG4-F1
#
_entry.id   AF-G3JRG4-F1
#
_cell.length_a   1.000
_cell.length_b   1.000
_cell.length_c   1.000
_cell.angle_alpha   90.00
_cell.angle_beta   90.00
_cell.angle_gamma   90.00
#
_symmetry.space_group_name_H-M   'P 1'
#
loop_
_entity.id
_entity.type
_entity.pdbx_description
1 polymer ?
#
loop_
_entity_poly.entity_id
_entity_poly.type
_entity_poly.pdbx_seq_one_letter_code
_entity_poly.pdbx_strand_id
1 'polypeptide(L)'
;MRLLRSLYGLGALLSSVDASPVPEPQPRSSLQAGLIMTNDFTCKSDKNPVIVLHGLFANRNLDLNFFEAWARPQGYCTYGLTYGAHPAFPSVGGVQRVAESSQQIVALINEVLQKSGAKKVDLVGHSEGGLQALYVAKVRKMSAKIDKIVAIAPPSHGTEFSRLINIANLLLIRTEVDKVLTTVGCPACLDVADGDAIKALNDGPIVQPGNKVTIIATKYDTIVTPAVTASFINEPGVYNVLTQNVCPLDFAGHINLALDANMFQLTLNALQDKNGKSFICTLFSGFPFKN
;
A
#
# COMPACT_ATOMS: atom_id res chain seq x y z
N MET A 1 75.67 -59.72 -23.89
CA MET A 1 74.70 -60.64 -23.27
C MET A 1 74.19 -59.97 -22.00
N ARG A 2 72.86 -59.77 -21.89
CA ARG A 2 72.11 -59.17 -20.75
C ARG A 2 72.35 -57.68 -20.47
N LEU A 3 71.37 -56.85 -20.07
CA LEU A 3 69.91 -56.80 -20.23
C LEU A 3 69.49 -55.41 -19.72
N LEU A 4 68.39 -54.89 -20.26
CA LEU A 4 67.80 -53.56 -20.06
C LEU A 4 67.63 -53.11 -18.60
N ARG A 5 67.62 -51.78 -18.39
CA ARG A 5 66.47 -51.09 -17.76
C ARG A 5 66.41 -49.62 -18.17
N SER A 6 65.35 -49.29 -18.89
CA SER A 6 64.91 -47.96 -19.29
C SER A 6 64.02 -47.37 -18.20
N LEU A 7 64.22 -46.11 -17.83
CA LEU A 7 63.30 -45.33 -17.01
C LEU A 7 63.03 -44.02 -17.76
N TYR A 8 61.85 -43.97 -18.38
CA TYR A 8 61.25 -42.76 -18.93
C TYR A 8 60.78 -41.86 -17.78
N GLY A 9 61.28 -40.63 -17.73
CA GLY A 9 60.69 -39.54 -16.96
C GLY A 9 60.15 -38.49 -17.91
N LEU A 10 58.83 -38.50 -18.16
CA LEU A 10 58.13 -37.43 -18.85
C LEU A 10 57.77 -36.36 -17.82
N GLY A 11 58.33 -35.15 -17.94
CA GLY A 11 57.90 -33.98 -17.19
C GLY A 11 56.58 -33.45 -17.74
N ALA A 12 55.52 -33.46 -16.93
CA ALA A 12 54.27 -32.79 -17.24
C ALA A 12 54.30 -31.36 -16.67
N LEU A 13 54.22 -30.36 -17.55
CA LEU A 13 53.97 -28.97 -17.20
C LEU A 13 52.50 -28.82 -16.77
N LEU A 14 52.26 -28.54 -15.50
CA LEU A 14 50.94 -28.17 -14.96
C LEU A 14 50.77 -26.65 -15.12
N SER A 15 49.91 -26.22 -16.03
CA SER A 15 49.38 -24.86 -16.08
C SER A 15 48.25 -24.73 -15.06
N SER A 16 48.46 -23.91 -14.02
CA SER A 16 47.43 -23.54 -13.06
C SER A 16 46.44 -22.57 -13.69
N VAL A 17 45.18 -23.02 -13.82
CA VAL A 17 44.05 -22.16 -14.18
C VAL A 17 43.49 -21.60 -12.86
N ASP A 18 43.70 -20.31 -12.61
CA ASP A 18 43.05 -19.63 -11.49
C ASP A 18 41.56 -19.45 -11.78
N ALA A 19 40.73 -20.33 -11.21
CA ALA A 19 39.29 -20.13 -11.16
C ALA A 19 38.99 -19.03 -10.13
N SER A 20 38.64 -17.83 -10.61
CA SER A 20 38.11 -16.78 -9.74
C SER A 20 36.78 -17.26 -9.13
N PRO A 21 36.56 -17.12 -7.81
CA PRO A 21 35.32 -17.54 -7.18
C PRO A 21 34.14 -16.73 -7.73
N VAL A 22 33.09 -17.42 -8.16
CA VAL A 22 31.80 -16.82 -8.50
C VAL A 22 31.21 -16.22 -7.21
N PRO A 23 30.78 -14.96 -7.18
CA PRO A 23 30.18 -14.37 -5.98
C PRO A 23 28.94 -15.15 -5.59
N GLU A 24 28.94 -15.71 -4.38
CA GLU A 24 27.79 -16.38 -3.80
C GLU A 24 26.70 -15.33 -3.47
N PRO A 25 25.42 -15.56 -3.81
CA PRO A 25 24.35 -14.62 -3.48
C PRO A 25 24.27 -14.45 -1.97
N GLN A 26 24.54 -13.23 -1.49
CA GLN A 26 24.50 -12.93 -0.06
C GLN A 26 23.09 -13.16 0.51
N PRO A 27 22.95 -13.84 1.66
CA PRO A 27 21.66 -14.05 2.29
C PRO A 27 21.08 -12.70 2.74
N ARG A 28 19.88 -12.39 2.25
CA ARG A 28 19.14 -11.16 2.57
C ARG A 28 18.87 -11.07 4.07
N SER A 29 19.61 -10.22 4.77
CA SER A 29 19.33 -9.75 6.14
C SER A 29 18.09 -8.82 6.24
N SER A 30 17.16 -8.90 5.28
CA SER A 30 16.25 -7.80 4.93
C SER A 30 14.86 -7.84 5.56
N LEU A 31 14.56 -8.76 6.49
CA LEU A 31 13.19 -8.88 7.00
C LEU A 31 12.81 -7.74 7.96
N GLN A 32 13.73 -7.24 8.79
CA GLN A 32 13.49 -6.07 9.65
C GLN A 32 13.69 -4.72 8.94
N ALA A 33 14.58 -4.66 7.94
CA ALA A 33 14.69 -3.52 7.03
C ALA A 33 13.51 -3.42 6.05
N GLY A 34 12.75 -4.50 5.86
CA GLY A 34 11.71 -4.62 4.83
C GLY A 34 10.40 -3.91 5.15
N LEU A 35 10.15 -3.53 6.40
CA LEU A 35 8.89 -2.87 6.80
C LEU A 35 8.99 -1.35 6.94
N ILE A 36 10.18 -0.77 6.82
CA ILE A 36 10.35 0.68 6.80
C ILE A 36 10.30 1.14 5.34
N MET A 37 9.38 2.05 5.04
CA MET A 37 9.25 2.61 3.71
C MET A 37 10.47 3.44 3.34
N THR A 38 11.07 3.11 2.20
CA THR A 38 12.37 3.68 1.80
C THR A 38 12.25 4.93 0.93
N ASN A 39 11.15 5.08 0.17
CA ASN A 39 11.02 6.11 -0.88
C ASN A 39 12.25 6.15 -1.81
N ASP A 40 12.75 4.99 -2.20
CA ASP A 40 13.93 4.87 -3.05
C ASP A 40 13.65 5.39 -4.49
N PHE A 41 14.11 6.60 -4.78
CA PHE A 41 14.02 7.23 -6.10
C PHE A 41 15.04 6.67 -7.12
N THR A 42 15.95 5.80 -6.70
CA THR A 42 16.84 5.08 -7.63
C THR A 42 16.15 3.86 -8.24
N CYS A 43 15.04 3.41 -7.65
CA CYS A 43 14.22 2.32 -8.18
C CYS A 43 13.80 2.57 -9.64
N LYS A 44 13.90 1.52 -10.47
CA LYS A 44 13.49 1.53 -11.87
C LYS A 44 12.48 0.41 -12.11
N SER A 45 11.42 0.75 -12.83
CA SER A 45 10.36 -0.17 -13.23
C SER A 45 9.78 0.25 -14.58
N ASP A 46 9.25 -0.73 -15.31
CA ASP A 46 8.43 -0.53 -16.51
C ASP A 46 6.97 -0.18 -16.19
N LYS A 47 6.59 -0.23 -14.91
CA LYS A 47 5.25 0.07 -14.38
C LYS A 47 5.19 1.51 -13.86
N ASN A 48 3.97 2.04 -13.69
CA ASN A 48 3.79 3.29 -12.97
C ASN A 48 4.33 3.17 -11.53
N PRO A 49 4.98 4.21 -11.00
CA PRO A 49 5.24 4.32 -9.57
C PRO A 49 3.96 4.20 -8.76
N VAL A 50 3.99 3.45 -7.66
CA VAL A 50 2.84 3.27 -6.77
C VAL A 50 3.03 4.13 -5.53
N ILE A 51 2.05 4.97 -5.21
CA ILE A 51 2.02 5.72 -3.95
C ILE A 51 1.02 5.04 -3.02
N VAL A 52 1.49 4.62 -1.85
CA VAL A 52 0.67 4.01 -0.81
C VAL A 52 0.26 5.05 0.24
N LEU A 53 -1.00 5.02 0.64
CA LEU A 53 -1.61 6.01 1.54
C LEU A 53 -2.21 5.30 2.76
N HIS A 54 -1.69 5.62 3.95
CA HIS A 54 -2.11 5.01 5.20
C HIS A 54 -3.50 5.50 5.65
N GLY A 55 -4.16 4.78 6.55
CA GLY A 55 -5.44 5.18 7.15
C GLY A 55 -5.33 6.22 8.28
N LEU A 56 -6.47 6.51 8.90
CA LEU A 56 -6.58 7.41 10.05
C LEU A 56 -5.69 6.92 11.21
N PHE A 57 -5.00 7.85 11.90
CA PHE A 57 -4.06 7.60 13.00
C PHE A 57 -2.78 6.80 12.67
N ALA A 58 -2.75 6.13 11.53
CA ALA A 58 -1.60 5.39 11.05
C ALA A 58 -0.50 6.32 10.52
N ASN A 59 0.57 5.74 9.97
CA ASN A 59 1.65 6.48 9.33
C ASN A 59 2.28 5.63 8.21
N ARG A 60 3.25 6.21 7.48
CA ARG A 60 3.89 5.52 6.35
C ARG A 60 4.57 4.19 6.66
N ASN A 61 4.88 3.90 7.93
CA ASN A 61 5.54 2.67 8.39
C ASN A 61 4.63 1.78 9.25
N LEU A 62 3.35 2.12 9.37
CA LEU A 62 2.35 1.39 10.15
C LEU A 62 1.03 1.41 9.40
N ASP A 63 0.94 0.71 8.27
CA ASP A 63 -0.30 0.39 7.53
C ASP A 63 0.06 -0.42 6.25
N LEU A 64 0.11 0.24 5.09
CA LEU A 64 0.44 -0.34 3.79
C LEU A 64 1.95 -0.51 3.54
N ASN A 65 2.81 -0.28 4.54
CA ASN A 65 4.24 -0.60 4.44
C ASN A 65 4.46 -2.12 4.21
N PHE A 66 3.53 -2.96 4.67
CA PHE A 66 3.54 -4.39 4.40
C PHE A 66 3.24 -4.70 2.92
N PHE A 67 2.30 -3.98 2.30
CA PHE A 67 2.07 -4.07 0.86
C PHE A 67 3.31 -3.65 0.07
N GLU A 68 4.01 -2.58 0.48
CA GLU A 68 5.29 -2.20 -0.14
C GLU A 68 6.31 -3.34 -0.06
N ALA A 69 6.52 -3.90 1.12
CA ALA A 69 7.46 -5.00 1.33
C ALA A 69 7.15 -6.19 0.40
N TRP A 70 5.87 -6.44 0.16
CA TRP A 70 5.38 -7.49 -0.71
C TRP A 70 5.45 -7.14 -2.21
N ALA A 71 5.19 -5.88 -2.59
CA ALA A 71 5.11 -5.43 -3.98
C ALA A 71 6.48 -5.15 -4.61
N ARG A 72 7.48 -4.68 -3.84
CA ARG A 72 8.83 -4.38 -4.36
C ARG A 72 9.52 -5.58 -4.99
N PRO A 73 9.53 -6.79 -4.39
CA PRO A 73 10.05 -7.99 -5.04
C PRO A 73 9.37 -8.36 -6.37
N GLN A 74 8.18 -7.82 -6.63
CA GLN A 74 7.42 -8.02 -7.86
C GLN A 74 7.66 -6.92 -8.91
N GLY A 75 8.64 -6.04 -8.66
CA GLY A 75 9.10 -5.03 -9.60
C GLY A 75 8.31 -3.73 -9.56
N TYR A 76 7.60 -3.43 -8.47
CA TYR A 76 6.98 -2.11 -8.26
C TYR A 76 7.92 -1.16 -7.51
N CYS A 77 7.98 0.09 -7.96
CA CYS A 77 8.59 1.18 -7.20
C CYS A 77 7.51 1.85 -6.35
N THR A 78 7.62 1.75 -5.04
CA THR A 78 6.63 2.22 -4.07
C THR A 78 7.12 3.44 -3.30
N TYR A 79 6.21 4.36 -3.01
CA TYR A 79 6.45 5.59 -2.26
C TYR A 79 5.30 5.87 -1.29
N GLY A 80 5.55 6.66 -0.27
CA GLY A 80 4.52 7.13 0.66
C GLY A 80 5.06 8.09 1.70
N LEU A 81 4.13 8.71 2.41
CA LEU A 81 4.38 9.76 3.39
C LEU A 81 3.46 9.59 4.60
N THR A 82 3.88 10.12 5.74
CA THR A 82 2.96 10.29 6.88
C THR A 82 2.23 11.61 6.68
N TYR A 83 1.10 11.58 5.99
CA TYR A 83 0.33 12.79 5.71
C TYR A 83 -0.57 13.14 6.90
N GLY A 84 -1.00 14.39 6.96
CA GLY A 84 -2.02 14.83 7.92
C GLY A 84 -1.62 14.71 9.38
N ALA A 85 -0.32 14.60 9.67
CA ALA A 85 0.20 14.61 11.03
C ALA A 85 0.33 16.06 11.53
N HIS A 86 0.06 16.27 12.83
CA HIS A 86 0.39 17.54 13.46
C HIS A 86 1.90 17.59 13.77
N PRO A 87 2.60 18.74 13.64
CA PRO A 87 4.04 18.84 13.90
C PRO A 87 4.49 18.37 15.30
N ALA A 88 3.63 18.54 16.31
CA ALA A 88 3.88 18.04 17.67
C ALA A 88 3.73 16.50 17.80
N PHE A 89 3.08 15.84 16.84
CA PHE A 89 2.79 14.41 16.84
C PHE A 89 3.08 13.80 15.44
N PRO A 90 4.33 13.85 14.96
CA PRO A 90 4.67 13.50 13.57
C PRO A 90 4.47 12.00 13.24
N SER A 91 4.29 11.15 14.26
CA SER A 91 4.09 9.71 14.11
C SER A 91 2.62 9.29 13.98
N VAL A 92 1.67 10.21 14.18
CA VAL A 92 0.22 9.97 14.07
C VAL A 92 -0.30 10.80 12.90
N GLY A 93 -0.45 10.16 11.75
CA GLY A 93 -0.94 10.78 10.53
C GLY A 93 -2.46 10.73 10.42
N GLY A 94 -2.98 11.36 9.37
CA GLY A 94 -4.41 11.33 9.05
C GLY A 94 -5.29 12.07 10.05
N VAL A 95 -4.76 12.99 10.86
CA VAL A 95 -5.55 13.70 11.87
C VAL A 95 -5.96 15.10 11.42
N GLN A 96 -5.16 15.74 10.56
CA GLN A 96 -5.50 17.02 9.93
C GLN A 96 -6.54 16.85 8.82
N ARG A 97 -7.24 17.95 8.48
CA ARG A 97 -8.33 17.96 7.49
C ARG A 97 -7.95 17.20 6.22
N VAL A 98 -8.89 16.46 5.65
CA VAL A 98 -8.67 15.68 4.43
C VAL A 98 -8.19 16.59 3.29
N ALA A 99 -8.77 17.78 3.20
CA ALA A 99 -8.32 18.81 2.27
C ALA A 99 -6.85 19.21 2.48
N GLU A 100 -6.38 19.45 3.70
CA GLU A 100 -4.97 19.82 3.95
C GLU A 100 -4.02 18.66 3.65
N SER A 101 -4.33 17.48 4.17
CA SER A 101 -3.62 16.22 3.90
C SER A 101 -3.47 15.92 2.40
N SER A 102 -4.53 16.15 1.61
CA SER A 102 -4.50 15.94 0.15
C SER A 102 -3.48 16.81 -0.59
N GLN A 103 -3.10 17.99 -0.05
CA GLN A 103 -2.07 18.83 -0.65
C GLN A 103 -0.67 18.21 -0.50
N GLN A 104 -0.41 17.57 0.64
CA GLN A 104 0.84 16.84 0.88
C GLN A 104 0.94 15.64 -0.08
N ILE A 105 -0.17 14.95 -0.32
CA ILE A 105 -0.25 13.85 -1.29
C ILE A 105 -0.01 14.37 -2.73
N VAL A 106 -0.61 15.49 -3.12
CA VAL A 106 -0.35 16.15 -4.42
C VAL A 106 1.13 16.48 -4.58
N ALA A 107 1.78 16.98 -3.53
CA ALA A 107 3.20 17.27 -3.55
C ALA A 107 4.04 16.01 -3.80
N LEU A 108 3.73 14.91 -3.09
CA LEU A 108 4.42 13.63 -3.31
C LEU A 108 4.18 13.09 -4.74
N ILE A 109 2.96 13.16 -5.28
CA ILE A 109 2.67 12.75 -6.66
C ILE A 109 3.57 13.51 -7.63
N ASN A 110 3.67 14.84 -7.49
CA ASN A 110 4.50 15.65 -8.37
C ASN A 110 5.99 15.34 -8.22
N GLU A 111 6.49 15.12 -7.00
CA GLU A 111 7.88 14.73 -6.75
C GLU A 111 8.21 13.38 -7.39
N VAL A 112 7.33 12.38 -7.21
CA VAL A 112 7.49 11.05 -7.79
C VAL A 112 7.52 11.10 -9.30
N LEU A 113 6.60 11.82 -9.94
CA LEU A 113 6.61 11.99 -11.40
C LEU A 113 7.89 12.68 -11.88
N GLN A 114 8.31 13.75 -11.20
CA GLN A 114 9.52 14.49 -11.56
C GLN A 114 10.78 13.62 -11.47
N LYS A 115 10.95 12.87 -10.38
CA LYS A 115 12.17 12.08 -10.13
C LYS A 115 12.21 10.75 -10.87
N SER A 116 11.06 10.12 -11.07
CA SER A 116 10.99 8.85 -11.80
C SER A 116 10.98 9.03 -13.32
N GLY A 117 10.49 10.18 -13.82
CA GLY A 117 10.22 10.40 -15.24
C GLY A 117 8.93 9.74 -15.74
N ALA A 118 8.14 9.11 -14.86
CA ALA A 118 6.86 8.55 -15.21
C ALA A 118 5.83 9.64 -15.57
N LYS A 119 4.87 9.31 -16.43
CA LYS A 119 3.80 10.24 -16.84
C LYS A 119 2.62 10.23 -15.86
N LYS A 120 2.40 9.09 -15.20
CA LYS A 120 1.33 8.87 -14.23
C LYS A 120 1.85 8.03 -13.06
N VAL A 121 1.16 8.11 -11.94
CA VAL A 121 1.31 7.20 -10.79
C VAL A 121 0.06 6.34 -10.62
N ASP A 122 0.20 5.25 -9.89
CA ASP A 122 -0.93 4.50 -9.33
C ASP A 122 -1.05 4.81 -7.83
N LEU A 123 -2.28 4.92 -7.32
CA LEU A 123 -2.55 5.14 -5.90
C LEU A 123 -3.14 3.88 -5.28
N VAL A 124 -2.61 3.48 -4.13
CA VAL A 124 -3.18 2.43 -3.28
C VAL A 124 -3.41 3.04 -1.90
N GLY A 125 -4.65 3.07 -1.43
CA GLY A 125 -4.99 3.69 -0.16
C GLY A 125 -5.85 2.78 0.70
N HIS A 126 -5.58 2.75 2.00
CA HIS A 126 -6.40 2.03 2.97
C HIS A 126 -7.18 3.00 3.85
N SER A 127 -8.46 2.71 4.11
CA SER A 127 -9.32 3.51 4.99
C SER A 127 -9.35 4.98 4.53
N GLU A 128 -9.03 5.94 5.39
CA GLU A 128 -8.85 7.35 5.01
C GLU A 128 -7.90 7.53 3.81
N GLY A 129 -6.82 6.74 3.69
CA GLY A 129 -5.93 6.77 2.54
C GLY A 129 -6.61 6.40 1.24
N GLY A 130 -7.60 5.50 1.28
CA GLY A 130 -8.46 5.17 0.14
C GLY A 130 -9.39 6.33 -0.22
N LEU A 131 -9.98 6.99 0.78
CA LEU A 131 -10.73 8.23 0.60
C LEU A 131 -9.86 9.33 -0.03
N GLN A 132 -8.65 9.53 0.48
CA GLN A 132 -7.68 10.50 -0.03
C GLN A 132 -7.29 10.23 -1.49
N ALA A 133 -7.11 8.96 -1.87
CA ALA A 133 -6.79 8.60 -3.25
C ALA A 133 -7.88 9.05 -4.24
N LEU A 134 -9.15 8.81 -3.88
CA LEU A 134 -10.32 9.25 -4.66
C LEU A 134 -10.46 10.77 -4.63
N TYR A 135 -10.30 11.38 -3.45
CA TYR A 135 -10.40 12.83 -3.23
C TYR A 135 -9.34 13.61 -4.01
N VAL A 136 -8.09 13.15 -4.03
CA VAL A 136 -7.01 13.80 -4.78
C VAL A 136 -7.28 13.73 -6.29
N ALA A 137 -7.73 12.58 -6.80
CA ALA A 137 -8.06 12.45 -8.22
C ALA A 137 -9.16 13.42 -8.65
N LYS A 138 -10.26 13.48 -7.88
CA LYS A 138 -11.43 14.33 -8.14
C LYS A 138 -11.23 15.78 -7.71
N VAL A 139 -11.17 16.02 -6.41
CA VAL A 139 -11.27 17.36 -5.81
C VAL A 139 -9.99 18.17 -6.02
N ARG A 140 -8.83 17.50 -6.06
CA ARG A 140 -7.55 18.15 -6.43
C ARG A 140 -7.27 18.12 -7.93
N LYS A 141 -8.19 17.57 -8.75
CA LYS A 141 -8.11 17.54 -10.22
C LYS A 141 -6.82 16.88 -10.72
N MET A 142 -6.35 15.84 -10.03
CA MET A 142 -5.12 15.12 -10.36
C MET A 142 -5.33 13.93 -11.31
N SER A 143 -6.55 13.74 -11.83
CA SER A 143 -6.91 12.61 -12.69
C SER A 143 -5.95 12.39 -13.86
N ALA A 144 -5.45 13.45 -14.50
CA ALA A 144 -4.50 13.36 -15.61
C ALA A 144 -3.13 12.76 -15.23
N LYS A 145 -2.77 12.80 -13.93
CA LYS A 145 -1.50 12.33 -13.36
C LYS A 145 -1.62 10.99 -12.63
N ILE A 146 -2.83 10.45 -12.54
CA ILE A 146 -3.13 9.19 -11.87
C ILE A 146 -3.65 8.22 -12.94
N ASP A 147 -3.22 6.97 -12.92
CA ASP A 147 -3.77 5.95 -13.83
C ASP A 147 -4.76 5.06 -13.11
N LYS A 148 -4.31 4.43 -12.03
CA LYS A 148 -5.11 3.48 -11.26
C LYS A 148 -5.26 3.94 -9.82
N ILE A 149 -6.45 3.70 -9.27
CA ILE A 149 -6.76 3.93 -7.87
C ILE A 149 -7.29 2.61 -7.30
N VAL A 150 -6.59 2.07 -6.32
CA VAL A 150 -7.06 0.94 -5.51
C VAL A 150 -7.36 1.47 -4.12
N ALA A 151 -8.64 1.55 -3.78
CA ALA A 151 -9.08 2.00 -2.46
C ALA A 151 -9.57 0.79 -1.65
N ILE A 152 -8.87 0.52 -0.55
CA ILE A 152 -9.10 -0.60 0.37
C ILE A 152 -9.89 -0.10 1.56
N ALA A 153 -11.10 -0.64 1.75
CA ALA A 153 -12.06 -0.22 2.76
C ALA A 153 -12.22 1.30 2.90
N PRO A 154 -12.34 2.06 1.79
CA PRO A 154 -12.48 3.51 1.88
C PRO A 154 -13.84 3.87 2.50
N PRO A 155 -13.91 4.89 3.35
CA PRO A 155 -15.17 5.54 3.71
C PRO A 155 -15.64 6.47 2.57
N SER A 156 -15.81 5.94 1.34
CA SER A 156 -16.19 6.71 0.14
C SER A 156 -17.47 7.53 0.35
N HIS A 157 -18.41 6.96 1.09
CA HIS A 157 -19.69 7.58 1.44
C HIS A 157 -19.80 7.89 2.93
N GLY A 158 -18.67 7.92 3.65
CA GLY A 158 -18.61 8.20 5.07
C GLY A 158 -18.73 6.97 5.97
N THR A 159 -18.70 7.21 7.28
CA THR A 159 -18.94 6.22 8.34
C THR A 159 -19.35 6.89 9.65
N GLU A 160 -19.65 6.10 10.68
CA GLU A 160 -19.94 6.61 12.02
C GLU A 160 -18.68 7.12 12.73
N PHE A 161 -18.69 8.40 13.13
CA PHE A 161 -17.59 9.03 13.87
C PHE A 161 -17.14 8.23 15.11
N SER A 162 -18.09 7.69 15.87
CA SER A 162 -17.83 6.92 17.09
C SER A 162 -16.96 5.68 16.85
N ARG A 163 -17.04 5.10 15.65
CA ARG A 163 -16.24 3.92 15.27
C ARG A 163 -14.80 4.26 14.92
N LEU A 164 -14.55 5.47 14.43
CA LEU A 164 -13.20 5.91 14.05
C LEU A 164 -12.23 5.87 15.24
N ILE A 165 -12.72 6.18 16.45
CA ILE A 165 -11.91 6.12 17.66
C ILE A 165 -11.43 4.69 17.99
N ASN A 166 -12.14 3.64 17.54
CA ASN A 166 -11.73 2.26 17.74
C ASN A 166 -10.47 1.89 16.94
N ILE A 167 -10.14 2.64 15.88
CA ILE A 167 -8.91 2.44 15.11
C ILE A 167 -7.67 2.52 16.02
N ALA A 168 -7.66 3.45 16.97
CA ALA A 168 -6.55 3.60 17.92
C ALA A 168 -6.32 2.35 18.78
N ASN A 169 -7.40 1.65 19.16
CA ASN A 169 -7.33 0.39 19.90
C ASN A 169 -6.82 -0.74 19.00
N LEU A 170 -7.32 -0.82 17.76
CA LEU A 170 -6.93 -1.86 16.79
C LEU A 170 -5.46 -1.74 16.36
N LEU A 171 -4.93 -0.52 16.30
CA LEU A 171 -3.52 -0.23 16.03
C LEU A 171 -2.62 -0.34 17.28
N LEU A 172 -3.19 -0.61 18.46
CA LEU A 172 -2.46 -0.67 19.74
C LEU A 172 -1.71 0.63 20.11
N ILE A 173 -2.22 1.79 19.70
CA ILE A 173 -1.62 3.13 19.91
C ILE A 173 -2.57 4.08 20.64
N ARG A 174 -3.45 3.53 21.49
CA ARG A 174 -4.54 4.30 22.11
C ARG A 174 -4.02 5.50 22.90
N THR A 175 -2.93 5.31 23.64
CA THR A 175 -2.32 6.36 24.47
C THR A 175 -1.81 7.54 23.63
N GLU A 176 -1.16 7.24 22.51
CA GLU A 176 -0.62 8.23 21.58
C GLU A 176 -1.75 9.01 20.90
N VAL A 177 -2.77 8.29 20.42
CA VAL A 177 -3.94 8.91 19.79
C VAL A 177 -4.73 9.75 20.80
N ASP A 178 -4.94 9.28 22.03
CA ASP A 178 -5.63 10.07 23.06
C ASP A 178 -4.89 11.39 23.32
N LYS A 179 -3.55 11.39 23.38
CA LYS A 179 -2.75 12.63 23.50
C LYS A 179 -2.97 13.56 22.31
N VAL A 180 -3.00 13.04 21.09
CA VAL A 180 -3.28 13.84 19.88
C VAL A 180 -4.68 14.45 19.99
N LEU A 181 -5.69 13.63 20.27
CA LEU A 181 -7.09 14.06 20.36
C LEU A 181 -7.28 15.14 21.43
N THR A 182 -6.68 14.99 22.60
CA THR A 182 -6.83 15.99 23.69
C THR A 182 -6.02 17.26 23.44
N THR A 183 -4.97 17.22 22.61
CA THR A 183 -4.08 18.37 22.40
C THR A 183 -4.46 19.18 21.16
N VAL A 184 -4.74 18.49 20.04
CA VAL A 184 -4.92 19.12 18.72
C VAL A 184 -6.19 18.67 18.00
N GLY A 185 -6.93 17.72 18.58
CA GLY A 185 -8.16 17.18 17.99
C GLY A 185 -7.90 16.29 16.77
N CYS A 186 -8.99 15.96 16.06
CA CYS A 186 -8.95 15.21 14.80
C CYS A 186 -9.98 15.77 13.82
N PRO A 187 -9.68 16.89 13.13
CA PRO A 187 -10.54 17.39 12.06
C PRO A 187 -10.82 16.36 10.96
N ALA A 188 -9.85 15.48 10.64
CA ALA A 188 -10.06 14.37 9.70
C ALA A 188 -11.21 13.44 10.13
N CYS A 189 -11.37 13.18 11.43
CA CYS A 189 -12.41 12.30 11.93
C CYS A 189 -13.81 12.83 11.59
N LEU A 190 -13.99 14.16 11.59
CA LEU A 190 -15.22 14.81 11.16
C LEU A 190 -15.36 14.78 9.62
N ASP A 191 -14.28 15.09 8.91
CA ASP A 191 -14.25 15.08 7.43
C ASP A 191 -14.60 13.69 6.85
N VAL A 192 -14.16 12.61 7.51
CA VAL A 192 -14.31 11.21 7.09
C VAL A 192 -15.66 10.61 7.49
N ALA A 193 -16.28 11.08 8.57
CA ALA A 193 -17.55 10.54 9.04
C ALA A 193 -18.70 10.90 8.07
N ASP A 194 -19.05 12.17 8.00
CA ASP A 194 -20.11 12.72 7.13
C ASP A 194 -19.81 14.18 6.74
N GLY A 195 -18.55 14.60 6.91
CA GLY A 195 -18.10 15.98 6.81
C GLY A 195 -17.85 16.47 5.38
N ASP A 196 -17.11 17.57 5.29
CA ASP A 196 -16.90 18.32 4.05
C ASP A 196 -16.19 17.49 2.98
N ALA A 197 -15.30 16.57 3.38
CA ALA A 197 -14.61 15.71 2.44
C ALA A 197 -15.55 14.69 1.79
N ILE A 198 -16.45 14.07 2.56
CA ILE A 198 -17.47 13.17 2.01
C ILE A 198 -18.40 13.95 1.07
N LYS A 199 -18.86 15.14 1.47
CA LYS A 199 -19.73 15.98 0.63
C LYS A 199 -19.04 16.35 -0.68
N ALA A 200 -17.79 16.82 -0.63
CA ALA A 200 -17.03 17.20 -1.82
C ALA A 200 -16.71 16.00 -2.73
N LEU A 201 -16.43 14.83 -2.13
CA LEU A 201 -16.21 13.61 -2.89
C LEU A 201 -17.49 13.14 -3.59
N ASN A 202 -18.64 13.25 -2.95
CA ASN A 202 -19.94 12.77 -3.45
C ASN A 202 -20.71 13.80 -4.30
N ASP A 203 -20.17 15.00 -4.48
CA ASP A 203 -20.75 16.02 -5.37
C ASP A 203 -20.45 15.70 -6.84
N GLY A 204 -21.35 14.96 -7.49
CA GLY A 204 -21.18 14.45 -8.86
C GLY A 204 -20.30 13.19 -8.96
N PRO A 205 -19.90 12.75 -10.17
CA PRO A 205 -19.13 11.53 -10.35
C PRO A 205 -17.84 11.52 -9.54
N ILE A 206 -17.60 10.46 -8.78
CA ILE A 206 -16.37 10.20 -8.02
C ILE A 206 -15.25 9.85 -9.01
N VAL A 207 -15.52 8.94 -9.95
CA VAL A 207 -14.54 8.51 -10.94
C VAL A 207 -14.36 9.59 -11.99
N GLN A 208 -13.11 10.00 -12.20
CA GLN A 208 -12.75 10.99 -13.19
C GLN A 208 -12.28 10.33 -14.49
N PRO A 209 -12.48 10.98 -15.65
CA PRO A 209 -12.00 10.49 -16.93
C PRO A 209 -10.49 10.16 -16.91
N GLY A 210 -10.13 9.00 -17.45
CA GLY A 210 -8.74 8.55 -17.53
C GLY A 210 -8.20 7.86 -16.28
N ASN A 211 -9.02 7.69 -15.23
CA ASN A 211 -8.69 6.84 -14.08
C ASN A 211 -9.44 5.52 -14.11
N LYS A 212 -8.81 4.45 -13.62
CA LYS A 212 -9.45 3.17 -13.33
C LYS A 212 -9.53 2.99 -11.83
N VAL A 213 -10.73 2.73 -11.31
CA VAL A 213 -10.98 2.65 -9.88
C VAL A 213 -11.38 1.23 -9.49
N THR A 214 -10.68 0.71 -8.48
CA THR A 214 -10.99 -0.56 -7.83
C THR A 214 -11.26 -0.31 -6.36
N ILE A 215 -12.41 -0.73 -5.88
CA ILE A 215 -12.77 -0.69 -4.46
C ILE A 215 -12.73 -2.11 -3.92
N ILE A 216 -11.98 -2.30 -2.83
CA ILE A 216 -11.94 -3.58 -2.13
C ILE A 216 -12.52 -3.37 -0.74
N ALA A 217 -13.54 -4.12 -0.36
CA ALA A 217 -14.14 -4.06 0.97
C ALA A 217 -14.17 -5.44 1.63
N THR A 218 -14.37 -5.50 2.94
CA THR A 218 -14.57 -6.75 3.69
C THR A 218 -15.91 -6.72 4.41
N LYS A 219 -16.63 -7.85 4.46
CA LYS A 219 -17.89 -7.91 5.20
C LYS A 219 -17.70 -7.87 6.72
N TYR A 220 -16.47 -8.06 7.18
CA TYR A 220 -16.07 -8.01 8.59
C TYR A 220 -15.58 -6.63 9.01
N ASP A 221 -15.81 -5.61 8.19
CA ASP A 221 -15.46 -4.24 8.54
C ASP A 221 -16.34 -3.77 9.70
N THR A 222 -15.71 -3.35 10.79
CA THR A 222 -16.40 -2.83 11.98
C THR A 222 -16.26 -1.30 12.12
N ILE A 223 -15.53 -0.67 11.20
CA ILE A 223 -15.15 0.74 11.23
C ILE A 223 -15.87 1.51 10.13
N VAL A 224 -15.83 1.02 8.89
CA VAL A 224 -16.52 1.58 7.73
C VAL A 224 -17.74 0.71 7.44
N THR A 225 -18.89 1.12 8.00
CA THR A 225 -20.09 0.29 8.04
C THR A 225 -21.35 1.03 7.59
N PRO A 226 -22.27 0.37 6.86
CA PRO A 226 -22.15 -0.99 6.32
C PRO A 226 -21.12 -1.06 5.17
N ALA A 227 -20.23 -2.06 5.18
CA ALA A 227 -19.03 -2.09 4.34
C ALA A 227 -19.30 -1.85 2.85
N VAL A 228 -20.30 -2.52 2.29
CA VAL A 228 -20.65 -2.39 0.87
C VAL A 228 -21.14 -0.98 0.56
N THR A 229 -22.11 -0.46 1.31
CA THR A 229 -22.73 0.84 1.02
C THR A 229 -21.85 2.03 1.38
N ALA A 230 -20.97 1.88 2.37
CA ALA A 230 -20.04 2.91 2.79
C ALA A 230 -18.81 3.01 1.85
N SER A 231 -18.36 1.89 1.26
CA SER A 231 -17.16 1.86 0.43
C SER A 231 -17.41 1.83 -1.08
N PHE A 232 -18.35 1.01 -1.57
CA PHE A 232 -18.49 0.75 -3.01
C PHE A 232 -19.01 1.97 -3.75
N ILE A 233 -18.43 2.23 -4.92
CA ILE A 233 -18.83 3.32 -5.81
C ILE A 233 -19.63 2.71 -6.96
N ASN A 234 -20.90 3.12 -7.09
CA ASN A 234 -21.80 2.64 -8.13
C ASN A 234 -21.74 3.55 -9.38
N GLU A 235 -20.58 3.56 -10.05
CA GLU A 235 -20.34 4.34 -11.28
C GLU A 235 -19.80 3.44 -12.41
N PRO A 236 -20.04 3.79 -13.68
CA PRO A 236 -19.53 3.02 -14.81
C PRO A 236 -18.01 2.82 -14.76
N GLY A 237 -17.57 1.57 -14.94
CA GLY A 237 -16.16 1.22 -15.00
C GLY A 237 -15.46 1.04 -13.64
N VAL A 238 -16.17 1.23 -12.52
CA VAL A 238 -15.65 0.86 -11.19
C VAL A 238 -15.68 -0.65 -11.01
N TYR A 239 -14.58 -1.23 -10.54
CA TYR A 239 -14.55 -2.61 -10.07
C TYR A 239 -14.69 -2.65 -8.54
N ASN A 240 -15.87 -3.00 -8.06
CA ASN A 240 -16.11 -3.23 -6.63
C ASN A 240 -15.96 -4.72 -6.32
N VAL A 241 -15.19 -5.06 -5.28
CA VAL A 241 -15.02 -6.44 -4.84
C VAL A 241 -15.07 -6.54 -3.32
N LEU A 242 -15.86 -7.50 -2.85
CA LEU A 242 -15.84 -7.92 -1.46
C LEU A 242 -14.79 -9.04 -1.34
N THR A 243 -13.84 -8.94 -0.40
CA THR A 243 -12.77 -9.93 -0.23
C THR A 243 -13.33 -11.36 -0.17
N GLN A 244 -14.46 -11.55 0.53
CA GLN A 244 -15.10 -12.86 0.70
C GLN A 244 -15.75 -13.42 -0.57
N ASN A 245 -15.96 -12.61 -1.61
CA ASN A 245 -16.41 -13.13 -2.91
C ASN A 245 -15.28 -13.84 -3.67
N VAL A 246 -14.03 -13.54 -3.33
CA VAL A 246 -12.84 -14.15 -3.94
C VAL A 246 -12.22 -15.18 -2.99
N CYS A 247 -12.10 -14.83 -1.72
CA CYS A 247 -11.55 -15.67 -0.66
C CYS A 247 -12.57 -15.83 0.49
N PRO A 248 -13.50 -16.81 0.42
CA PRO A 248 -14.61 -16.94 1.37
C PRO A 248 -14.19 -17.17 2.83
N LEU A 249 -13.01 -17.74 3.05
CA LEU A 249 -12.42 -18.02 4.37
C LEU A 249 -11.46 -16.93 4.84
N ASP A 250 -11.46 -15.79 4.18
CA ASP A 250 -10.75 -14.61 4.65
C ASP A 250 -11.63 -13.82 5.62
N PHE A 251 -11.18 -13.68 6.86
CA PHE A 251 -11.90 -12.96 7.92
C PHE A 251 -11.22 -11.65 8.33
N ALA A 252 -10.33 -11.11 7.51
CA ALA A 252 -9.70 -9.82 7.78
C ALA A 252 -10.77 -8.73 7.97
N GLY A 253 -10.75 -8.09 9.15
CA GLY A 253 -11.50 -6.86 9.44
C GLY A 253 -10.75 -5.62 8.94
N HIS A 254 -11.29 -4.43 9.24
CA HIS A 254 -10.82 -3.15 8.69
C HIS A 254 -9.29 -2.99 8.65
N ILE A 255 -8.63 -2.98 9.82
CA ILE A 255 -7.19 -2.76 9.93
C ILE A 255 -6.37 -3.91 9.35
N ASN A 256 -6.87 -5.13 9.45
CA ASN A 256 -6.18 -6.32 8.99
C ASN A 256 -6.07 -6.39 7.46
N LEU A 257 -6.93 -5.70 6.72
CA LEU A 257 -6.84 -5.63 5.25
C LEU A 257 -5.52 -5.02 4.76
N ALA A 258 -4.91 -4.13 5.54
CA ALA A 258 -3.63 -3.52 5.19
C ALA A 258 -2.43 -4.47 5.31
N LEU A 259 -2.61 -5.60 5.99
CA LEU A 259 -1.58 -6.62 6.24
C LEU A 259 -1.85 -7.92 5.47
N ASP A 260 -2.99 -8.00 4.79
CA ASP A 260 -3.53 -9.23 4.25
C ASP A 260 -2.98 -9.56 2.85
N ALA A 261 -2.32 -10.71 2.72
CA ALA A 261 -1.79 -11.19 1.45
C ALA A 261 -2.87 -11.38 0.36
N ASN A 262 -4.11 -11.72 0.70
CA ASN A 262 -5.19 -11.82 -0.29
C ASN A 262 -5.58 -10.44 -0.82
N MET A 263 -5.58 -9.43 0.05
CA MET A 263 -5.76 -8.04 -0.33
C MET A 263 -4.63 -7.52 -1.23
N PHE A 264 -3.40 -7.95 -0.97
CA PHE A 264 -2.26 -7.60 -1.81
C PHE A 264 -2.40 -8.18 -3.22
N GLN A 265 -2.91 -9.41 -3.35
CA GLN A 265 -3.18 -10.02 -4.65
C GLN A 265 -4.33 -9.34 -5.40
N LEU A 266 -5.41 -8.95 -4.72
CA LEU A 266 -6.50 -8.16 -5.32
C LEU A 266 -5.98 -6.80 -5.81
N THR A 267 -5.14 -6.14 -5.00
CA THR A 267 -4.47 -4.89 -5.36
C THR A 267 -3.57 -5.07 -6.58
N LEU A 268 -2.76 -6.14 -6.61
CA LEU A 268 -1.89 -6.47 -7.74
C LEU A 268 -2.70 -6.67 -9.03
N ASN A 269 -3.81 -7.40 -8.95
CA ASN A 269 -4.70 -7.60 -10.10
C ASN A 269 -5.21 -6.25 -10.64
N ALA A 270 -5.62 -5.33 -9.77
CA ALA A 270 -6.04 -4.00 -10.18
C ALA A 270 -4.88 -3.21 -10.83
N LEU A 271 -3.69 -3.21 -10.22
CA LEU A 271 -2.49 -2.58 -10.78
C LEU A 271 -2.08 -3.17 -12.14
N GLN A 272 -2.44 -4.42 -12.43
CA GLN A 272 -2.15 -5.10 -13.70
C GLN A 272 -3.28 -5.04 -14.73
N ASP A 273 -4.39 -4.32 -14.46
CA ASP A 273 -5.61 -4.33 -15.29
C ASP A 273 -6.22 -5.74 -15.45
N LYS A 274 -6.09 -6.56 -14.41
CA LYS A 274 -6.56 -7.96 -14.35
C LYS A 274 -7.56 -8.17 -13.23
N ASN A 275 -8.40 -7.17 -12.96
CA ASN A 275 -9.52 -7.31 -12.03
C ASN A 275 -10.33 -8.57 -12.35
N GLY A 276 -10.70 -9.33 -11.32
CA GLY A 276 -11.39 -10.62 -11.44
C GLY A 276 -10.49 -11.84 -11.69
N LYS A 277 -9.18 -11.66 -11.93
CA LYS A 277 -8.25 -12.79 -12.06
C LYS A 277 -8.17 -13.58 -10.75
N SER A 278 -8.40 -14.89 -10.82
CA SER A 278 -8.29 -15.80 -9.68
C SER A 278 -6.83 -15.98 -9.23
N PHE A 279 -6.65 -16.21 -7.94
CA PHE A 279 -5.39 -16.59 -7.30
C PHE A 279 -5.67 -17.55 -6.14
N ILE A 280 -4.64 -18.22 -5.63
CA ILE A 280 -4.77 -19.11 -4.48
C ILE A 280 -4.87 -18.26 -3.22
N CYS A 281 -6.00 -18.34 -2.52
CA CYS A 281 -6.19 -17.63 -1.26
C CYS A 281 -5.27 -18.18 -0.18
N THR A 282 -4.62 -17.28 0.54
CA THR A 282 -3.85 -17.60 1.75
C THR A 282 -4.80 -17.63 2.93
N LEU A 283 -4.80 -18.72 3.70
CA LEU A 283 -5.63 -18.82 4.89
C LEU A 283 -5.02 -17.96 6.00
N PHE A 284 -5.87 -17.22 6.72
CA PHE A 284 -5.49 -16.38 7.86
C PHE A 284 -4.46 -15.27 7.57
N SER A 285 -4.27 -14.86 6.32
CA SER A 285 -3.23 -13.89 5.91
C SER A 285 -3.36 -12.51 6.53
N GLY A 286 -4.55 -12.14 7.03
CA GLY A 286 -4.78 -10.89 7.75
C GLY A 286 -4.79 -11.02 9.28
N PHE A 287 -4.77 -12.22 9.87
CA PHE A 287 -4.74 -12.34 11.33
C PHE A 287 -3.32 -12.11 11.85
N PRO A 288 -3.12 -11.35 12.94
CA PRO A 288 -1.87 -11.43 13.66
C PRO A 288 -1.71 -12.89 14.08
N PHE A 289 -0.56 -13.50 13.75
CA PHE A 289 -0.20 -14.79 14.33
C PHE A 289 -0.32 -14.65 15.86
N LYS A 290 -1.36 -15.25 16.44
CA LYS A 290 -1.37 -15.52 17.87
C LYS A 290 -0.29 -16.59 18.06
N ASN A 291 0.87 -16.18 18.56
CA ASN A 291 1.75 -17.11 19.26
C ASN A 291 1.01 -17.66 20.49
#